data_AF-A0A100HJ36-F1
#
_entry.id   AF-A0A100HJ36-F1
#
_cell.length_a   1.000
_cell.length_b   1.000
_cell.length_c   1.000
_cell.angle_alpha   90.00
_cell.angle_beta   90.00
_cell.angle_gamma   90.00
#
_symmetry.space_group_name_H-M   'P 1'
#
loop_
_entity.id
_entity.type
_entity.pdbx_description
1 polymer ?
#
loop_
_entity_poly.entity_id
_entity_poly.type
_entity_poly.pdbx_seq_one_letter_code
_entity_poly.pdbx_strand_id
1 'polypeptide(L)'
;MPTPASERPTRPLPHRPAGHVELARYSSLGRLWALLGGAARAGRQVTLVRGDSPDLCRRRVSGYVLSGAGVFLDVTRTARHLEDGFAPHPALVALLAGDPDPLRAELNAHFELRVDFTLALTTARDLICRPELRYVPIVPGLSDLPGDLPLEVRRLGRDELHLLVQRACGLA
;
A
#
# COMPACT_ATOMS: atom_id res chain seq x y z
N MET A 1 -20.15 15.66 20.18
CA MET A 1 -20.71 14.88 19.05
C MET A 1 -20.39 13.41 19.29
N PRO A 2 -21.36 12.49 19.28
CA PRO A 2 -21.08 11.09 19.51
C PRO A 2 -20.23 10.58 18.33
N THR A 3 -19.02 10.10 18.62
CA THR A 3 -18.20 9.35 17.68
C THR A 3 -19.03 8.17 17.21
N PRO A 4 -19.30 7.97 15.91
CA PRO A 4 -20.05 6.81 15.48
C PRO A 4 -19.27 5.59 15.97
N ALA A 5 -19.90 4.77 16.79
CA ALA A 5 -19.38 3.46 17.14
C ALA A 5 -19.05 2.79 15.80
N SER A 6 -17.75 2.66 15.49
CA SER A 6 -17.23 2.11 14.25
C SER A 6 -18.01 0.84 13.91
N GLU A 7 -18.95 0.95 12.96
CA GLU A 7 -19.83 -0.15 12.57
C GLU A 7 -18.96 -1.32 12.19
N ARG A 8 -18.99 -2.36 13.01
CA ARG A 8 -18.29 -3.62 12.77
C ARG A 8 -19.03 -4.32 11.63
N PRO A 9 -18.50 -4.36 10.40
CA PRO A 9 -19.22 -4.99 9.31
C PRO A 9 -19.34 -6.49 9.56
N THR A 10 -20.48 -7.07 9.23
CA THR A 10 -20.82 -8.46 9.53
C THR A 10 -21.10 -9.30 8.30
N ARG A 11 -21.33 -8.70 7.13
CA ARG A 11 -21.66 -9.40 5.88
C ARG A 11 -20.42 -9.60 5.01
N PRO A 12 -19.87 -10.83 4.88
CA PRO A 12 -18.72 -11.09 4.02
C PRO A 12 -19.03 -10.87 2.53
N LEU A 13 -17.97 -10.63 1.74
CA LEU A 13 -18.08 -10.62 0.28
C LEU A 13 -18.41 -12.03 -0.24
N PRO A 14 -19.27 -12.16 -1.27
CA PRO A 14 -19.62 -13.47 -1.83
C PRO A 14 -18.44 -14.17 -2.51
N HIS A 15 -17.51 -13.41 -3.09
CA HIS A 15 -16.31 -13.92 -3.75
C HIS A 15 -15.16 -12.91 -3.66
N ARG A 16 -13.94 -13.36 -3.96
CA ARG A 16 -12.75 -12.52 -4.03
C ARG A 16 -12.79 -11.64 -5.29
N PRO A 17 -12.78 -10.31 -5.19
CA PRO A 17 -12.73 -9.44 -6.36
C PRO A 17 -11.34 -9.43 -7.01
N ALA A 18 -11.27 -9.01 -8.28
CA ALA A 18 -10.00 -8.86 -8.99
C ALA A 18 -9.02 -7.90 -8.28
N GLY A 19 -7.72 -8.20 -8.40
CA GLY A 19 -6.64 -7.43 -7.78
C GLY A 19 -6.49 -7.62 -6.26
N HIS A 20 -7.31 -8.46 -5.63
CA HIS A 20 -7.13 -8.82 -4.22
C HIS A 20 -6.23 -10.05 -4.09
N VAL A 21 -5.32 -9.99 -3.12
CA VAL A 21 -4.44 -11.08 -2.70
C VAL A 21 -4.99 -11.69 -1.41
N GLU A 22 -4.87 -13.01 -1.27
CA GLU A 22 -5.20 -13.71 -0.03
C GLU A 22 -4.11 -13.45 1.02
N LEU A 23 -4.48 -12.89 2.16
CA LEU A 23 -3.58 -12.74 3.31
C LEU A 23 -3.61 -13.96 4.22
N ALA A 24 -4.80 -14.53 4.44
CA ALA A 24 -4.99 -15.71 5.29
C ALA A 24 -6.29 -16.44 4.93
N ARG A 25 -6.28 -17.78 5.06
CA ARG A 25 -7.47 -18.64 4.99
C ARG A 25 -8.06 -18.87 6.37
N TYR A 26 -9.30 -19.36 6.41
CA TYR A 26 -10.03 -19.71 7.63
C TYR A 26 -10.11 -18.56 8.66
N SER A 27 -10.09 -17.33 8.16
CA SER A 27 -10.18 -16.12 8.96
C SER A 27 -11.57 -15.96 9.58
N SER A 28 -11.75 -14.88 10.35
CA SER A 28 -12.98 -14.57 11.07
C SER A 28 -13.28 -13.07 11.02
N LEU A 29 -14.54 -12.74 11.30
CA LEU A 29 -14.96 -11.35 11.52
C LEU A 29 -14.12 -10.69 12.61
N GLY A 30 -13.85 -11.41 13.70
CA GLY A 30 -12.99 -10.92 14.79
C GLY A 30 -11.60 -10.50 14.30
N ARG A 31 -10.97 -11.29 13.41
CA ARG A 31 -9.67 -10.93 12.84
C ARG A 31 -9.73 -9.70 11.95
N LEU A 32 -10.78 -9.57 11.12
CA LEU A 32 -11.01 -8.35 10.34
C LEU A 32 -11.18 -7.13 11.27
N TRP A 33 -12.04 -7.23 12.29
CA TRP A 33 -12.29 -6.14 13.22
C TRP A 33 -11.05 -5.76 14.04
N ALA A 34 -10.20 -6.72 14.38
CA ALA A 34 -8.92 -6.46 15.05
C ALA A 34 -8.01 -5.60 14.18
N LEU A 35 -7.90 -5.90 12.88
CA LEU A 35 -7.12 -5.09 11.93
C LEU A 35 -7.72 -3.69 11.77
N LEU A 36 -9.02 -3.58 11.50
CA LEU A 36 -9.68 -2.28 11.31
C LEU A 36 -9.61 -1.41 12.57
N GLY A 37 -9.87 -2.00 13.73
CA GLY A 37 -9.76 -1.31 15.01
C GLY A 37 -8.32 -0.94 15.34
N GLY A 38 -7.35 -1.80 15.01
CA GLY A 38 -5.92 -1.51 15.14
C GLY A 38 -5.50 -0.32 14.27
N ALA A 39 -5.88 -0.33 12.99
CA ALA A 39 -5.63 0.76 12.06
C ALA A 39 -6.20 2.09 12.57
N ALA A 40 -7.47 2.09 13.01
CA ALA A 40 -8.09 3.29 13.56
C ALA A 40 -7.35 3.82 14.82
N ARG A 41 -6.97 2.92 15.75
CA ARG A 41 -6.17 3.29 16.94
C ARG A 41 -4.77 3.79 16.58
N ALA A 42 -4.17 3.26 15.51
CA ALA A 42 -2.89 3.69 14.98
C ALA A 42 -2.97 4.99 14.14
N GLY A 43 -4.13 5.68 14.18
CA GLY A 43 -4.35 6.95 13.50
C GLY A 43 -4.63 6.84 12.00
N ARG A 44 -4.88 5.64 11.48
CA ARG A 44 -5.19 5.43 10.06
C ARG A 44 -6.65 5.71 9.76
N GLN A 45 -6.90 6.19 8.56
CA GLN A 45 -8.25 6.46 8.07
C GLN A 45 -8.87 5.16 7.59
N VAL A 46 -9.95 4.73 8.26
CA VAL A 46 -10.73 3.54 7.86
C VAL A 46 -12.04 4.03 7.26
N THR A 47 -12.26 3.76 5.98
CA THR A 47 -13.39 4.30 5.21
C THR A 47 -14.15 3.21 4.47
N LEU A 48 -15.43 3.49 4.18
CA LEU A 48 -16.24 2.67 3.29
C LEU A 48 -15.69 2.78 1.86
N VAL A 49 -15.65 1.66 1.14
CA VAL A 49 -15.39 1.69 -0.29
C VAL A 49 -16.65 2.17 -1.00
N ARG A 50 -16.51 3.05 -2.00
CA ARG A 50 -17.64 3.61 -2.73
C ARG A 50 -18.54 2.50 -3.29
N GLY A 51 -19.84 2.61 -3.04
CA GLY A 51 -20.85 1.65 -3.48
C GLY A 51 -21.09 0.48 -2.50
N ASP A 52 -20.26 0.34 -1.46
CA ASP A 52 -20.52 -0.66 -0.42
C ASP A 52 -21.57 -0.18 0.57
N SER A 53 -22.37 -1.13 1.04
CA SER A 53 -23.21 -0.91 2.22
C SER A 53 -22.35 -1.00 3.49
N PRO A 54 -22.77 -0.34 4.59
CA PRO A 54 -21.95 -0.30 5.81
C PRO A 54 -21.76 -1.67 6.47
N ASP A 55 -22.68 -2.60 6.32
CA ASP A 55 -22.59 -3.96 6.85
C ASP A 55 -21.58 -4.85 6.09
N LEU A 56 -21.18 -4.47 4.87
CA LEU A 56 -20.27 -5.27 4.05
C LEU A 56 -18.86 -5.28 4.64
N CYS A 57 -18.24 -6.45 4.76
CA CYS A 57 -16.91 -6.66 5.31
C CYS A 57 -15.79 -6.26 4.33
N ARG A 58 -15.82 -5.02 3.84
CA ARG A 58 -14.79 -4.41 3.02
C ARG A 58 -14.56 -2.97 3.46
N ARG A 59 -13.29 -2.61 3.70
CA ARG A 59 -12.90 -1.25 4.12
C ARG A 59 -11.58 -0.85 3.49
N ARG A 60 -11.49 0.42 3.10
CA ARG A 60 -10.22 1.04 2.73
C ARG A 60 -9.54 1.54 4.00
N VAL A 61 -8.24 1.26 4.11
CA VAL A 61 -7.35 1.79 5.13
C VAL A 61 -6.30 2.66 4.44
N SER A 62 -6.12 3.88 4.94
CA SER A 62 -5.20 4.85 4.36
C SER A 62 -4.44 5.65 5.40
N GLY A 63 -3.33 6.25 4.97
CA GLY A 63 -2.49 7.10 5.80
C GLY A 63 -1.34 6.37 6.52
N TYR A 64 -1.03 5.13 6.13
CA TYR A 64 0.24 4.50 6.49
C TYR A 64 1.32 4.86 5.46
N VAL A 65 2.50 5.21 5.96
CA VAL A 65 3.66 5.60 5.16
C VAL A 65 4.88 4.87 5.69
N LEU A 66 5.80 4.52 4.79
CA LEU A 66 7.06 3.88 5.10
C LEU A 66 8.21 4.73 4.56
N SER A 67 9.07 5.22 5.44
CA SER A 67 10.33 5.87 5.09
C SER A 67 11.40 4.83 4.72
N GLY A 68 12.44 5.25 3.99
CA GLY A 68 13.52 4.33 3.62
C GLY A 68 13.06 3.17 2.73
N ALA A 69 12.04 3.40 1.91
CA ALA A 69 11.33 2.35 1.18
C ALA A 69 11.90 2.07 -0.23
N GLY A 70 13.09 2.55 -0.57
CA GLY A 70 13.74 2.36 -1.88
C GLY A 70 13.95 0.88 -2.24
N VAL A 71 14.03 -0.02 -1.26
CA VAL A 71 14.12 -1.48 -1.47
C VAL A 71 12.89 -2.07 -2.18
N PHE A 72 11.76 -1.36 -2.17
CA PHE A 72 10.53 -1.79 -2.85
C PHE A 72 10.43 -1.33 -4.30
N LEU A 73 11.43 -0.60 -4.82
CA LEU A 73 11.44 -0.14 -6.21
C LEU A 73 11.52 -1.33 -7.18
N ASP A 74 10.63 -1.35 -8.17
CA ASP A 74 10.76 -2.20 -9.34
C ASP A 74 11.77 -1.57 -10.32
N VAL A 75 13.03 -1.91 -10.12
CA VAL A 75 14.16 -1.41 -10.92
C VAL A 75 13.93 -1.66 -12.41
N THR A 76 13.50 -2.86 -12.79
CA THR A 76 13.33 -3.25 -14.19
C THR A 76 12.19 -2.48 -14.85
N ARG A 77 11.04 -2.36 -14.19
CA ARG A 77 9.91 -1.61 -14.76
C ARG A 77 10.21 -0.11 -14.81
N THR A 78 10.83 0.44 -13.77
CA THR A 78 11.23 1.86 -13.73
C THR A 78 12.23 2.18 -14.84
N ALA A 79 13.24 1.31 -15.06
CA ALA A 79 14.24 1.49 -16.10
C ALA A 79 13.62 1.51 -17.51
N ARG A 80 12.58 0.70 -17.78
CA ARG A 80 11.89 0.71 -19.08
C ARG A 80 11.26 2.05 -19.41
N HIS A 81 10.77 2.79 -18.42
CA HIS A 81 10.24 4.13 -18.66
C HIS A 81 11.34 5.09 -19.11
N LEU A 82 12.58 4.90 -18.66
CA LEU A 82 13.70 5.78 -19.01
C LEU A 82 14.13 5.66 -20.48
N GLU A 83 13.84 4.53 -21.13
CA GLU A 83 14.14 4.32 -22.55
C GLU A 83 13.37 5.29 -23.46
N ASP A 84 12.19 5.75 -23.03
CA ASP A 84 11.30 6.63 -23.80
C ASP A 84 11.61 8.14 -23.63
N GLY A 85 12.66 8.48 -22.87
CA GLY A 85 13.20 9.83 -22.74
C GLY A 85 12.85 10.53 -21.42
N PHE A 86 13.88 10.93 -20.67
CA PHE A 86 13.79 11.76 -19.47
C PHE A 86 14.95 12.75 -19.41
N ALA A 87 14.79 13.84 -18.66
CA ALA A 87 15.91 14.73 -18.36
C ALA A 87 17.00 13.96 -17.60
N PRO A 88 18.30 14.17 -17.93
CA PRO A 88 19.39 13.43 -17.31
C PRO A 88 19.52 13.79 -15.83
N HIS A 89 19.12 12.87 -14.97
CA HIS A 89 19.39 12.92 -13.53
C HIS A 89 20.46 11.87 -13.18
N PRO A 90 21.47 12.18 -12.34
CA PRO A 90 22.58 11.25 -12.07
C PRO A 90 22.14 9.86 -11.63
N ALA A 91 21.12 9.78 -10.76
CA ALA A 91 20.57 8.50 -10.31
C ALA A 91 19.87 7.68 -11.41
N LEU A 92 19.30 8.34 -12.43
CA LEU A 92 18.65 7.68 -13.55
C LEU A 92 19.68 7.18 -14.58
N VAL A 93 20.77 7.93 -14.77
CA VAL A 93 21.91 7.48 -15.57
C VAL A 93 22.57 6.25 -14.95
N ALA A 94 22.77 6.26 -13.62
CA ALA A 94 23.28 5.08 -12.90
C ALA A 94 22.34 3.87 -13.07
N LEU A 95 21.03 4.08 -12.98
CA LEU A 95 20.04 3.02 -13.20
C LEU A 95 20.17 2.38 -14.59
N LEU A 96 20.32 3.20 -15.64
CA LEU A 96 20.54 2.73 -17.02
C LEU A 96 21.87 2.00 -17.18
N ALA A 97 22.88 2.35 -16.39
CA ALA A 97 24.16 1.62 -16.31
C ALA A 97 24.09 0.34 -15.46
N GLY A 98 22.92 0.00 -14.92
CA GLY A 98 22.70 -1.22 -14.12
C GLY A 98 22.92 -1.05 -12.62
N ASP A 99 23.14 0.18 -12.13
CA ASP A 99 23.28 0.49 -10.71
C ASP A 99 22.01 1.18 -10.15
N PRO A 100 21.15 0.45 -9.41
CA PRO A 100 19.93 1.02 -8.84
C PRO A 100 20.15 1.79 -7.53
N ASP A 101 21.32 1.68 -6.89
CA ASP A 101 21.50 2.15 -5.53
C ASP A 101 21.43 3.68 -5.39
N PRO A 102 21.94 4.49 -6.34
CA PRO A 102 21.73 5.94 -6.33
C PRO A 102 20.24 6.33 -6.35
N LEU A 103 19.42 5.64 -7.15
CA LEU A 103 17.98 5.91 -7.19
C LEU A 103 17.30 5.48 -5.89
N ARG A 104 17.70 4.35 -5.30
CA ARG A 104 17.19 3.95 -3.99
C ARG A 104 17.57 4.94 -2.90
N ALA A 105 18.79 5.49 -2.92
CA ALA A 105 19.23 6.51 -1.99
C ALA A 105 18.38 7.78 -2.11
N GLU A 106 18.12 8.23 -3.33
CA GLU A 106 17.22 9.36 -3.63
C GLU A 106 15.82 9.14 -3.07
N LEU A 107 15.23 7.95 -3.32
CA LEU A 107 13.93 7.58 -2.78
C LEU A 107 13.92 7.52 -1.25
N ASN A 108 14.99 7.01 -0.63
CA ASN A 108 15.09 6.92 0.82
C ASN A 108 15.21 8.30 1.49
N ALA A 109 15.82 9.27 0.81
CA ALA A 109 16.05 10.60 1.33
C ALA A 109 14.82 11.52 1.16
N HIS A 110 14.13 11.42 0.01
CA HIS A 110 13.15 12.44 -0.39
C HIS A 110 11.73 11.91 -0.59
N PHE A 111 11.53 10.60 -0.55
CA PHE A 111 10.23 9.97 -0.75
C PHE A 111 9.84 9.07 0.41
N GLU A 112 8.53 8.90 0.57
CA GLU A 112 7.95 7.87 1.41
C GLU A 112 7.07 6.96 0.55
N LEU A 113 7.01 5.68 0.91
CA LEU A 113 6.07 4.76 0.30
C LEU A 113 4.73 4.89 1.02
N ARG A 114 3.73 5.44 0.35
CA ARG A 114 2.35 5.41 0.81
C ARG A 114 1.79 4.01 0.63
N VAL A 115 1.28 3.46 1.73
CA VAL A 115 0.75 2.09 1.80
C VAL A 115 -0.73 2.18 2.15
N ASP A 116 -1.55 2.36 1.13
CA ASP A 116 -3.00 2.23 1.26
C ASP A 116 -3.41 0.81 0.89
N PHE A 117 -4.52 0.34 1.44
CA PHE A 117 -5.06 -0.96 1.07
C PHE A 117 -6.54 -1.09 1.36
N THR A 118 -7.20 -1.98 0.63
CA THR A 118 -8.56 -2.42 0.94
C THR A 118 -8.52 -3.79 1.58
N LEU A 119 -8.98 -3.92 2.83
CA LEU A 119 -9.18 -5.21 3.49
C LEU A 119 -10.60 -5.70 3.28
N ALA A 120 -10.74 -7.01 3.08
CA ALA A 120 -12.05 -7.63 3.10
C ALA A 120 -12.03 -9.07 3.65
N LEU A 121 -13.21 -9.55 4.05
CA LEU A 121 -13.46 -10.94 4.39
C LEU A 121 -14.47 -11.54 3.40
N THR A 122 -14.20 -12.73 2.89
CA THR A 122 -15.12 -13.47 1.99
C THR A 122 -15.97 -14.49 2.75
N THR A 123 -17.05 -14.96 2.12
CA THR A 123 -17.88 -16.08 2.62
C THR A 123 -17.09 -17.37 2.75
N ALA A 124 -16.06 -17.57 1.92
CA ALA A 124 -15.09 -18.67 2.03
C ALA A 124 -14.11 -18.51 3.21
N ARG A 125 -14.29 -17.47 4.04
CA ARG A 125 -13.43 -17.13 5.19
C ARG A 125 -12.01 -16.76 4.80
N ASP A 126 -11.81 -16.19 3.62
CA ASP A 126 -10.52 -15.62 3.25
C ASP A 126 -10.44 -14.18 3.73
N LEU A 127 -9.38 -13.83 4.45
CA LEU A 127 -8.95 -12.46 4.62
C LEU A 127 -8.16 -12.06 3.38
N ILE A 128 -8.64 -11.05 2.66
CA ILE A 128 -8.06 -10.60 1.41
C ILE A 128 -7.68 -9.12 1.49
N CYS A 129 -6.70 -8.72 0.69
CA CYS A 129 -6.19 -7.37 0.62
C CYS A 129 -5.95 -6.95 -0.83
N ARG A 130 -6.41 -5.77 -1.22
CA ARG A 130 -5.97 -5.09 -2.43
C ARG A 130 -5.03 -3.95 -2.03
N PRO A 131 -3.72 -4.07 -2.28
CA PRO A 131 -2.76 -3.00 -1.96
C PRO A 131 -2.79 -1.89 -3.01
N GLU A 132 -2.54 -0.67 -2.56
CA GLU A 132 -2.34 0.51 -3.38
C GLU A 132 -1.08 1.23 -2.88
N LEU A 133 0.05 0.88 -3.51
CA LEU A 133 1.38 1.32 -3.10
C LEU A 133 1.88 2.38 -4.08
N ARG A 134 2.41 3.49 -3.56
CA ARG A 134 3.02 4.53 -4.39
C ARG A 134 4.08 5.30 -3.63
N TYR A 135 5.15 5.67 -4.31
CA TYR A 135 6.08 6.66 -3.78
C TYR A 135 5.44 8.05 -3.85
N VAL A 136 5.59 8.83 -2.78
CA VAL A 136 5.18 10.23 -2.72
C VAL A 136 6.34 11.06 -2.15
N PRO A 137 6.61 12.26 -2.69
CA PRO A 137 7.62 13.14 -2.11
C PRO A 137 7.25 13.51 -0.67
N ILE A 138 8.23 13.49 0.24
CA ILE A 138 8.07 13.95 1.62
C ILE A 138 7.84 15.47 1.63
N VAL A 139 8.61 16.19 0.82
CA VAL A 139 8.46 17.63 0.56
C VAL A 139 8.37 17.84 -0.95
N PRO A 140 7.26 18.41 -1.47
CA PRO A 140 7.13 18.70 -2.90
C PRO A 140 8.27 19.59 -3.40
N GLY A 141 8.95 19.17 -4.48
CA GLY A 141 10.05 19.92 -5.10
C GLY A 141 11.42 19.79 -4.41
N LEU A 142 11.56 18.91 -3.41
CA LEU A 142 12.85 18.67 -2.75
C LEU A 142 13.76 17.71 -3.53
N SER A 143 13.18 16.80 -4.32
CA SER A 143 13.95 15.92 -5.21
C SER A 143 13.99 16.51 -6.61
N ASP A 144 15.15 16.38 -7.25
CA ASP A 144 15.36 16.78 -8.64
C ASP A 144 14.93 15.68 -9.64
N LEU A 145 14.34 14.58 -9.15
CA LEU A 145 13.74 13.57 -10.02
C LEU A 145 12.60 14.18 -10.86
N PRO A 146 12.47 13.79 -12.14
CA PRO A 146 11.36 14.23 -12.98
C PRO A 146 10.01 13.91 -12.32
N GLY A 147 9.14 14.91 -12.19
CA GLY A 147 7.89 14.78 -11.45
C GLY A 147 6.87 13.82 -12.09
N ASP A 148 7.04 13.49 -13.36
CA ASP A 148 6.24 12.55 -14.14
C ASP A 148 6.89 11.16 -14.27
N LEU A 149 8.06 10.93 -13.67
CA LEU A 149 8.73 9.63 -13.67
C LEU A 149 7.87 8.58 -12.92
N PRO A 150 7.44 7.49 -13.59
CA PRO A 150 6.73 6.42 -12.91
C PRO A 150 7.68 5.64 -11.98
N LEU A 151 7.52 5.85 -10.67
CA LEU A 151 8.22 5.10 -9.63
C LEU A 151 7.40 3.87 -9.23
N GLU A 152 7.70 2.75 -9.87
CA GLU A 152 6.91 1.52 -9.75
C GLU A 152 7.35 0.68 -8.54
N VAL A 153 6.38 0.16 -7.81
CA VAL A 153 6.62 -0.70 -6.66
C VAL A 153 6.65 -2.15 -7.13
N ARG A 154 7.70 -2.89 -6.77
CA ARG A 154 7.81 -4.31 -7.12
C ARG A 154 6.63 -5.09 -6.56
N ARG A 155 6.30 -6.19 -7.23
CA ARG A 155 5.27 -7.09 -6.71
C ARG A 155 5.69 -7.63 -5.35
N LEU A 156 4.85 -7.39 -4.34
CA LEU A 156 5.05 -7.91 -3.00
C LEU A 156 4.41 -9.30 -2.87
N GLY A 157 5.14 -10.22 -2.23
CA GLY A 157 4.60 -11.51 -1.85
C GLY A 157 3.50 -11.40 -0.80
N ARG A 158 2.76 -12.49 -0.59
CA ARG A 158 1.70 -12.54 0.44
C ARG A 158 2.23 -12.14 1.81
N ASP A 159 3.36 -12.71 2.23
CA ASP A 159 3.85 -12.56 3.59
C ASP A 159 4.38 -11.13 3.84
N GLU A 160 4.99 -10.51 2.82
CA GLU A 160 5.39 -9.09 2.85
C GLU A 160 4.17 -8.18 2.98
N LEU A 161 3.13 -8.41 2.16
CA LEU A 161 1.87 -7.68 2.26
C LEU A 161 1.21 -7.87 3.63
N HIS A 162 1.25 -9.09 4.16
CA HIS A 162 0.70 -9.39 5.47
C HIS A 162 1.41 -8.58 6.57
N LEU A 163 2.74 -8.54 6.54
CA LEU A 163 3.54 -7.77 7.49
C LEU A 163 3.25 -6.27 7.39
N LEU A 164 3.19 -5.71 6.17
CA LEU A 164 2.87 -4.30 5.96
C LEU A 164 1.47 -3.96 6.50
N VAL A 165 0.48 -4.83 6.27
CA VAL A 165 -0.87 -4.66 6.82
C VAL A 165 -0.85 -4.70 8.34
N GLN A 166 -0.13 -5.63 8.96
CA GLN A 166 -0.04 -5.71 10.42
C GLN A 166 0.61 -4.44 11.01
N ARG A 167 1.71 -3.97 10.44
CA ARG A 167 2.38 -2.73 10.86
C ARG A 167 1.49 -1.51 10.68
N ALA A 168 0.82 -1.38 9.54
CA ALA A 168 -0.15 -0.32 9.28
C ALA A 168 -1.30 -0.32 10.30
N CYS A 169 -1.69 -1.50 10.78
CA CYS A 169 -2.72 -1.68 11.79
C CYS A 169 -2.19 -1.61 13.24
N GLY A 170 -0.90 -1.35 13.46
CA GLY A 170 -0.29 -1.30 14.80
C GLY A 170 -0.30 -2.63 15.55
N LEU A 171 -0.20 -3.76 14.84
CA LEU A 171 -0.23 -5.11 15.42
C LEU A 171 1.12 -5.86 15.35
N ALA A 172 2.15 -5.22 14.79
CA ALA A 172 3.50 -5.73 14.63
C ALA A 172 4.52 -4.60 14.84
#